data_AF-A0A352UNA6-F1
#
_entry.id   AF-A0A352UNA6-F1
#
_cell.length_a   1.000
_cell.length_b   1.000
_cell.length_c   1.000
_cell.angle_alpha   90.00
_cell.angle_beta   90.00
_cell.angle_gamma   90.00
#
_symmetry.space_group_name_H-M   'P 1'
#
loop_
_entity.id
_entity.type
_entity.pdbx_description
1 polymer ?
#
loop_
_entity_poly.entity_id
_entity_poly.type
_entity_poly.pdbx_seq_one_letter_code
_entity_poly.pdbx_strand_id
1 'polypeptide(L)'
;MQNKNNSLSVINEKYKGCNLLMPMSTSEQMSPFYKMTVMEVKADLSENSGDVFKVGSKKENDDWVDLFSPAKPLLMKIAAAAGIQFDPVHTGGEYVGGDKNVYRGRAYGAMKMPDGTWKTHADEKIINLHDSEDNYRLEFMDKSLKGITDRRQAEAASEMFSGEWKPAKNKYGKEVKAFFVAEQDREQYIERGVMVNMTLLRKTMCEKALTGAILRTVRALTGLKGTYTKEELSKPFAIPRVTFSPDYDDPQIRAALLN
;
A
#
# COMPACT_ATOMS: atom_id res chain seq x y z
N MET A 1 -45.16 -15.92 4.79
CA MET A 1 -44.02 -16.62 5.43
C MET A 1 -42.80 -15.71 5.34
N GLN A 2 -42.24 -15.32 6.50
CA GLN A 2 -41.11 -14.40 6.61
C GLN A 2 -39.80 -15.11 6.21
N ASN A 3 -39.35 -14.96 4.97
CA ASN A 3 -37.95 -15.23 4.62
C ASN A 3 -37.12 -13.99 4.96
N LYS A 4 -36.73 -13.87 6.24
CA LYS A 4 -35.63 -12.98 6.62
C LYS A 4 -34.36 -13.56 6.00
N ASN A 5 -34.01 -13.07 4.80
CA ASN A 5 -32.78 -13.46 4.11
C ASN A 5 -31.58 -13.03 4.96
N ASN A 6 -31.06 -13.98 5.73
CA ASN A 6 -30.01 -13.83 6.72
C ASN A 6 -28.61 -13.87 6.07
N SER A 7 -28.50 -13.49 4.79
CA SER A 7 -27.29 -13.67 3.98
C SER A 7 -26.06 -12.99 4.60
N LEU A 8 -26.26 -11.85 5.26
CA LEU A 8 -25.20 -11.09 5.92
C LEU A 8 -24.64 -11.78 7.17
N SER A 9 -25.50 -12.32 8.03
CA SER A 9 -25.04 -13.03 9.24
C SER A 9 -24.38 -14.37 8.87
N VAL A 10 -24.92 -15.06 7.85
CA VAL A 10 -24.31 -16.27 7.29
C VAL A 10 -22.93 -15.96 6.70
N ILE A 11 -22.73 -14.82 6.02
CA ILE A 11 -21.41 -14.41 5.53
C ILE A 11 -20.49 -14.08 6.71
N ASN A 12 -20.92 -13.28 7.68
CA ASN A 12 -20.07 -12.96 8.84
C ASN A 12 -19.65 -14.21 9.63
N GLU A 13 -20.54 -15.19 9.78
CA GLU A 13 -20.24 -16.45 10.45
C GLU A 13 -19.34 -17.36 9.60
N LYS A 14 -19.64 -17.50 8.30
CA LYS A 14 -18.84 -18.31 7.37
C LYS A 14 -17.42 -17.77 7.16
N TYR A 15 -17.24 -16.46 7.20
CA TYR A 15 -15.96 -15.79 6.93
C TYR A 15 -15.29 -15.21 8.18
N LYS A 16 -15.69 -15.64 9.39
CA LYS A 16 -15.09 -15.22 10.68
C LYS A 16 -13.57 -15.44 10.75
N GLY A 17 -13.05 -16.39 9.98
CA GLY A 17 -11.61 -16.68 9.88
C GLY A 17 -10.84 -15.85 8.83
N CYS A 18 -11.48 -14.90 8.16
CA CYS A 18 -10.91 -14.09 7.08
C CYS A 18 -10.65 -12.64 7.52
N ASN A 19 -9.80 -11.93 6.78
CA ASN A 19 -9.74 -10.48 6.83
C ASN A 19 -10.95 -9.92 6.07
N LEU A 20 -12.10 -9.76 6.74
CA LEU A 20 -13.30 -9.23 6.12
C LEU A 20 -13.11 -7.75 5.78
N LEU A 21 -13.21 -7.44 4.49
CA LEU A 21 -13.14 -6.08 3.98
C LEU A 21 -14.56 -5.51 3.85
N MET A 22 -14.70 -4.20 4.12
CA MET A 22 -15.96 -3.45 4.15
C MET A 22 -16.92 -3.91 5.27
N PRO A 23 -17.06 -3.16 6.38
CA PRO A 23 -18.07 -3.49 7.39
C PRO A 23 -19.46 -3.37 6.75
N MET A 24 -20.23 -4.46 6.77
CA MET A 24 -21.59 -4.49 6.23
C MET A 24 -22.56 -3.94 7.27
N SER A 25 -23.31 -2.88 6.93
CA SER A 25 -24.51 -2.48 7.66
C SER A 25 -25.71 -3.34 7.23
N THR A 26 -26.66 -3.50 8.15
CA THR A 26 -27.84 -4.37 8.06
C THR A 26 -28.65 -4.21 6.77
N SER A 27 -29.12 -5.36 6.27
CA SER A 27 -29.82 -5.61 5.00
C SER A 27 -30.98 -4.66 4.70
N GLU A 28 -30.97 -4.11 3.49
CA GLU A 28 -32.19 -3.83 2.72
C GLU A 28 -32.48 -5.03 1.79
N GLN A 29 -33.73 -5.16 1.35
CA GLN A 29 -34.17 -6.22 0.46
C GLN A 29 -33.43 -6.12 -0.88
N MET A 30 -32.42 -6.98 -1.08
CA MET A 30 -31.75 -7.11 -2.37
C MET A 30 -32.80 -7.53 -3.41
N SER A 31 -32.85 -6.78 -4.52
CA SER A 31 -33.72 -7.07 -5.65
C SER A 31 -33.50 -8.50 -6.17
N PRO A 32 -34.54 -9.21 -6.67
CA PRO A 32 -34.44 -10.60 -7.15
C PRO A 32 -33.39 -10.81 -8.27
N PHE A 33 -32.96 -9.72 -8.89
CA PHE A 33 -31.96 -9.70 -9.96
C PHE A 33 -30.52 -9.75 -9.46
N TYR A 34 -30.29 -9.61 -8.16
CA TYR A 34 -28.95 -9.43 -7.57
C TYR A 34 -28.66 -10.44 -6.45
N LYS A 35 -27.45 -11.00 -6.48
CA LYS A 35 -26.93 -11.91 -5.46
C LYS A 35 -25.66 -11.36 -4.84
N MET A 36 -25.49 -11.61 -3.54
CA MET A 36 -24.22 -11.38 -2.85
C MET A 36 -23.22 -12.49 -3.20
N THR A 37 -22.07 -12.12 -3.74
CA THR A 37 -20.92 -13.00 -3.94
C THR A 37 -19.76 -12.55 -3.05
N VAL A 38 -18.90 -13.46 -2.65
CA VAL A 38 -17.69 -13.13 -1.87
C VAL A 38 -16.48 -13.58 -2.66
N MET A 39 -15.58 -12.64 -2.93
CA MET A 39 -14.29 -12.90 -3.56
C MET A 39 -13.23 -13.03 -2.47
N GLU A 40 -12.45 -14.10 -2.49
CA GLU A 40 -11.32 -14.29 -1.57
C GLU A 40 -10.00 -13.96 -2.27
N VAL A 41 -9.17 -13.14 -1.65
CA VAL A 41 -7.82 -12.82 -2.12
C VAL A 41 -6.81 -13.27 -1.08
N LYS A 42 -5.87 -14.14 -1.47
CA LYS A 42 -4.78 -14.59 -0.59
C LYS A 42 -3.53 -13.74 -0.81
N ALA A 43 -2.90 -13.33 0.30
CA ALA A 43 -1.57 -12.74 0.25
C ALA A 43 -0.52 -13.82 0.01
N ASP A 44 0.42 -13.55 -0.89
CA ASP A 44 1.60 -14.38 -1.10
C ASP A 44 2.71 -13.89 -0.16
N LEU A 45 3.08 -14.73 0.81
CA LEU A 45 4.07 -14.42 1.83
C LEU A 45 5.48 -14.94 1.49
N SER A 46 5.69 -15.41 0.26
CA SER A 46 7.03 -15.75 -0.23
C SER A 46 7.90 -14.50 -0.36
N GLU A 47 9.21 -14.65 -0.20
CA GLU A 47 10.16 -13.52 -0.18
C GLU A 47 10.16 -12.70 -1.48
N ASN A 48 9.75 -13.31 -2.60
CA ASN A 48 9.81 -12.72 -3.93
C ASN A 48 8.47 -12.18 -4.44
N SER A 49 7.37 -12.36 -3.70
CA SER A 49 6.04 -11.97 -4.18
C SER A 49 5.87 -10.45 -4.32
N GLY A 50 6.53 -9.70 -3.42
CA GLY A 50 6.33 -8.27 -3.27
C GLY A 50 4.92 -7.88 -2.82
N ASP A 51 4.09 -8.84 -2.35
CA ASP A 51 2.71 -8.60 -1.91
C ASP A 51 2.65 -7.78 -0.60
N VAL A 52 3.67 -7.93 0.24
CA VAL A 52 3.78 -7.28 1.54
C VAL A 52 5.22 -6.85 1.79
N PHE A 53 5.41 -5.85 2.66
CA PHE A 53 6.73 -5.43 3.13
C PHE A 53 6.73 -5.22 4.64
N LYS A 54 7.83 -5.56 5.31
CA LYS A 54 7.99 -5.37 6.76
C LYS A 54 8.09 -3.88 7.07
N VAL A 55 7.29 -3.41 8.03
CA VAL A 55 7.24 -2.00 8.45
C VAL A 55 7.73 -1.78 9.88
N GLY A 56 7.87 -2.85 10.66
CA GLY A 56 8.36 -2.77 12.03
C GLY A 56 8.12 -4.08 12.76
N SER A 57 8.23 -4.02 14.08
CA SER A 57 7.88 -5.10 14.98
C SER A 57 7.19 -4.50 16.20
N LYS A 58 6.21 -5.20 16.78
CA LYS A 58 5.57 -4.85 18.05
C LYS A 58 5.97 -5.88 19.11
N LYS A 59 6.06 -5.46 20.37
CA LYS A 59 6.26 -6.37 21.49
C LYS A 59 4.90 -6.94 21.91
N GLU A 60 4.76 -8.25 21.94
CA GLU A 60 3.55 -8.99 22.30
C GLU A 60 3.96 -10.15 23.19
N ASN A 61 3.49 -10.17 24.44
CA ASN A 61 3.82 -11.21 25.45
C ASN A 61 5.34 -11.52 25.55
N ASP A 62 6.16 -10.47 25.70
CA ASP A 62 7.63 -10.51 25.72
C ASP A 62 8.36 -10.90 24.43
N ASP A 63 7.65 -11.34 23.40
CA ASP A 63 8.20 -11.62 22.08
C ASP A 63 8.04 -10.43 21.11
N TRP A 64 8.99 -10.29 20.19
CA TRP A 64 8.91 -9.31 19.11
C TRP A 64 8.22 -9.94 17.89
N VAL A 65 7.04 -9.44 17.56
CA VAL A 65 6.26 -9.89 16.40
C VAL A 65 6.40 -8.91 15.26
N ASP A 66 6.77 -9.42 14.09
CA ASP A 66 6.94 -8.61 12.89
C ASP A 66 5.60 -8.14 12.32
N LEU A 67 5.59 -6.86 11.91
CA LEU A 67 4.46 -6.19 11.28
C LEU A 67 4.76 -5.92 9.81
N PHE A 68 3.75 -6.18 8.98
CA PHE A 68 3.81 -6.08 7.53
C PHE A 68 2.70 -5.17 7.02
N SER A 69 2.96 -4.43 5.94
CA SER A 69 1.95 -3.66 5.22
C SER A 69 1.71 -4.26 3.84
N PRO A 70 0.45 -4.31 3.36
CA PRO A 70 0.15 -4.61 1.96
C PRO A 70 0.87 -3.64 1.01
N ALA A 71 1.48 -4.22 -0.02
CA ALA A 71 2.18 -3.52 -1.09
C ALA A 71 1.31 -3.39 -2.35
N LYS A 72 1.87 -2.77 -3.39
CA LYS A 72 1.19 -2.54 -4.68
C LYS A 72 0.53 -3.83 -5.24
N PRO A 73 1.21 -4.99 -5.35
CA PRO A 73 0.62 -6.18 -5.96
C PRO A 73 -0.64 -6.67 -5.23
N LEU A 74 -0.58 -6.83 -3.91
CA LEU A 74 -1.73 -7.27 -3.11
C LEU A 74 -2.88 -6.26 -3.15
N LEU A 75 -2.59 -4.97 -3.04
CA LEU A 75 -3.60 -3.92 -3.11
C LEU A 75 -4.31 -3.88 -4.47
N MET A 76 -3.58 -4.11 -5.57
CA MET A 76 -4.18 -4.18 -6.90
C MET A 76 -5.06 -5.44 -7.08
N LYS A 77 -4.65 -6.59 -6.52
CA LYS A 77 -5.49 -7.80 -6.49
C LYS A 77 -6.80 -7.56 -5.72
N ILE A 78 -6.70 -6.91 -4.55
CA ILE A 78 -7.86 -6.53 -3.74
C ILE A 78 -8.74 -5.54 -4.50
N ALA A 79 -8.16 -4.52 -5.15
CA ALA A 79 -8.92 -3.54 -5.92
C ALA A 79 -9.70 -4.19 -7.08
N ALA A 80 -9.07 -5.11 -7.81
CA ALA A 80 -9.70 -5.86 -8.87
C ALA A 80 -10.85 -6.74 -8.33
N ALA A 81 -10.64 -7.42 -7.20
CA ALA A 81 -11.65 -8.26 -6.57
C ALA A 81 -12.84 -7.46 -6.01
N ALA A 82 -12.58 -6.27 -5.47
CA ALA A 82 -13.59 -5.30 -5.03
C ALA A 82 -14.30 -4.59 -6.20
N GLY A 83 -13.82 -4.75 -7.43
CA GLY A 83 -14.38 -4.07 -8.59
C GLY A 83 -14.25 -2.55 -8.52
N ILE A 84 -13.16 -2.04 -7.91
CA ILE A 84 -12.88 -0.61 -7.85
C ILE A 84 -12.63 -0.10 -9.27
N GLN A 85 -13.35 0.96 -9.64
CA GLN A 85 -13.16 1.68 -10.89
C GLN A 85 -12.53 3.04 -10.59
N PHE A 86 -11.52 3.39 -11.37
CA PHE A 86 -10.90 4.72 -11.30
C PHE A 86 -11.43 5.59 -12.42
N ASP A 87 -11.75 6.83 -12.10
CA ASP A 87 -12.19 7.82 -13.09
C ASP A 87 -11.03 8.13 -14.04
N PRO A 88 -11.14 7.82 -15.35
CA PRO A 88 -10.06 8.02 -16.31
C PRO A 88 -9.78 9.50 -16.62
N VAL A 89 -10.73 10.40 -16.34
CA VAL A 89 -10.59 11.85 -16.60
C VAL A 89 -9.91 12.54 -15.42
N HIS A 90 -10.29 12.17 -14.20
CA HIS A 90 -9.81 12.86 -12.99
C HIS A 90 -8.62 12.17 -12.30
N THR A 91 -8.41 10.87 -12.55
CA THR A 91 -7.23 10.13 -12.05
C THR A 91 -6.04 10.40 -12.94
N GLY A 92 -5.01 11.02 -12.37
CA GLY A 92 -3.83 11.44 -13.11
C GLY A 92 -2.91 12.27 -12.23
N GLY A 93 -2.01 13.03 -12.83
CA GLY A 93 -1.17 13.92 -12.06
C GLY A 93 -0.69 15.12 -12.84
N GLU A 94 -0.24 16.12 -12.09
CA GLU A 94 0.15 17.42 -12.62
C GLU A 94 1.31 18.01 -11.82
N TYR A 95 2.05 18.91 -12.46
CA TYR A 95 3.03 19.73 -11.78
C TYR A 95 2.34 20.85 -11.01
N VAL A 96 2.72 21.05 -9.76
CA VAL A 96 2.07 22.02 -8.87
C VAL A 96 2.67 23.40 -9.12
N GLY A 97 1.82 24.39 -9.43
CA GLY A 97 2.27 25.77 -9.63
C GLY A 97 3.25 25.97 -10.81
N GLY A 98 3.31 25.02 -11.75
CA GLY A 98 4.29 25.03 -12.84
C GLY A 98 5.70 24.59 -12.45
N ASP A 99 5.95 24.23 -11.18
CA ASP A 99 7.25 23.72 -10.74
C ASP A 99 7.43 22.25 -11.14
N LYS A 100 8.41 21.99 -12.00
CA LYS A 100 8.78 20.63 -12.44
C LYS A 100 9.32 19.75 -11.32
N ASN A 101 9.66 20.35 -10.17
CA ASN A 101 10.16 19.67 -8.99
C ASN A 101 9.04 19.27 -8.02
N VAL A 102 7.80 19.70 -8.25
CA VAL A 102 6.67 19.35 -7.37
C VAL A 102 5.58 18.70 -8.20
N TYR A 103 5.30 17.43 -7.95
CA TYR A 103 4.29 16.67 -8.69
C TYR A 103 3.23 16.09 -7.76
N ARG A 104 1.98 16.29 -8.15
CA ARG A 104 0.80 15.80 -7.46
C ARG A 104 0.15 14.70 -8.28
N GLY A 105 0.07 13.49 -7.73
CA GLY A 105 -0.81 12.44 -8.23
C GLY A 105 -2.16 12.49 -7.51
N ARG A 106 -3.25 12.32 -8.23
CA ARG A 106 -4.63 12.23 -7.72
C ARG A 106 -5.27 10.97 -8.23
N ALA A 107 -6.07 10.32 -7.39
CA ALA A 107 -6.86 9.17 -7.78
C ALA A 107 -8.29 9.32 -7.26
N TYR A 108 -9.25 9.04 -8.14
CA TYR A 108 -10.69 9.09 -7.84
C TYR A 108 -11.24 7.69 -8.09
N GLY A 109 -11.55 6.98 -7.01
CA GLY A 109 -12.02 5.60 -7.05
C GLY A 109 -13.47 5.50 -6.61
N ALA A 110 -14.21 4.59 -7.24
CA ALA A 110 -15.56 4.21 -6.88
C ALA A 110 -15.68 2.69 -6.78
N MET A 111 -16.46 2.20 -5.83
CA MET A 111 -16.86 0.79 -5.77
C MET A 111 -18.31 0.66 -5.31
N LYS A 112 -18.94 -0.45 -5.70
CA LYS A 112 -20.30 -0.77 -5.30
C LYS A 112 -20.30 -1.56 -4.00
N MET A 113 -20.98 -1.03 -3.00
CA MET A 113 -21.13 -1.67 -1.69
C MET A 113 -22.09 -2.88 -1.77
N PRO A 114 -22.03 -3.78 -0.78
CA PRO A 114 -22.95 -4.93 -0.66
C PRO A 114 -24.45 -4.59 -0.66
N ASP A 115 -24.84 -3.39 -0.22
CA ASP A 115 -26.22 -2.90 -0.26
C ASP A 115 -26.62 -2.32 -1.64
N GLY A 116 -25.69 -2.32 -2.60
CA GLY A 116 -25.87 -1.78 -3.93
C GLY A 116 -25.59 -0.28 -4.06
N THR A 117 -25.30 0.42 -2.95
CA THR A 117 -24.92 1.84 -2.98
C THR A 117 -23.50 2.03 -3.54
N TRP A 118 -23.19 3.22 -4.03
CA TRP A 118 -21.84 3.58 -4.46
C TRP A 118 -21.06 4.20 -3.31
N LYS A 119 -19.85 3.69 -3.06
CA LYS A 119 -18.86 4.35 -2.21
C LYS A 119 -17.76 4.93 -3.11
N THR A 120 -17.54 6.23 -2.99
CA THR A 120 -16.48 6.95 -3.69
C THR A 120 -15.44 7.46 -2.71
N HIS A 121 -14.20 7.59 -3.18
CA HIS A 121 -13.13 8.23 -2.42
C HIS A 121 -12.10 8.84 -3.37
N ALA A 122 -11.55 9.98 -2.98
CA ALA A 122 -10.48 10.64 -3.70
C ALA A 122 -9.32 10.90 -2.75
N ASP A 123 -8.11 10.60 -3.20
CA ASP A 123 -6.89 10.86 -2.44
C ASP A 123 -5.80 11.40 -3.38
N GLU A 124 -4.84 12.10 -2.81
CA GLU A 124 -3.73 12.70 -3.53
C GLU A 124 -2.40 12.44 -2.81
N LYS A 125 -1.33 12.40 -3.59
CA LYS A 125 0.03 12.33 -3.08
C LYS A 125 0.91 13.32 -3.82
N ILE A 126 1.57 14.17 -3.05
CA ILE A 126 2.52 15.16 -3.54
C ILE A 126 3.93 14.63 -3.27
N ILE A 127 4.80 14.77 -4.26
CA ILE A 127 6.25 14.58 -4.12
C ILE A 127 6.92 15.90 -4.47
N ASN A 128 7.62 16.46 -3.50
CA ASN A 128 8.45 17.65 -3.65
C ASN A 128 9.92 17.23 -3.68
N LEU A 129 10.58 17.49 -4.81
CA LEU A 129 11.99 17.17 -5.00
C LEU A 129 12.91 18.07 -4.17
N HIS A 130 12.52 19.31 -3.88
CA HIS A 130 13.33 20.22 -3.04
C HIS A 130 13.45 19.65 -1.63
N ASP A 131 12.30 19.34 -1.01
CA ASP A 131 12.27 18.71 0.32
C ASP A 131 13.00 17.37 0.32
N SER A 132 12.91 16.61 -0.78
CA SER A 132 13.60 15.32 -0.90
C SER A 132 15.12 15.50 -0.97
N GLU A 133 15.60 16.51 -1.70
CA GLU A 133 17.01 16.85 -1.83
C GLU A 133 17.61 17.26 -0.49
N ASP A 134 16.93 18.15 0.25
CA ASP A 134 17.34 18.58 1.59
C ASP A 134 17.42 17.40 2.55
N ASN A 135 16.43 16.50 2.52
CA ASN A 135 16.43 15.28 3.33
C ASN A 135 17.61 14.36 2.98
N TYR A 136 17.91 14.15 1.69
CA TYR A 136 19.07 13.35 1.30
C TYR A 136 20.38 14.02 1.73
N ARG A 137 20.51 15.35 1.55
CA ARG A 137 21.71 16.09 1.95
C ARG A 137 21.96 15.95 3.45
N LEU A 138 20.92 16.12 4.27
CA LEU A 138 20.98 15.89 5.72
C LEU A 138 21.38 14.45 6.06
N GLU A 139 20.77 13.46 5.41
CA GLU A 139 21.08 12.05 5.64
C GLU A 139 22.55 11.72 5.34
N PHE A 140 23.07 12.17 4.20
CA PHE A 140 24.46 11.93 3.82
C PHE A 140 25.45 12.73 4.66
N MET A 141 25.10 13.95 5.07
CA MET A 141 25.90 14.73 6.03
C MET A 141 26.02 13.98 7.36
N ASP A 142 24.91 13.49 7.90
CA ASP A 142 24.88 12.72 9.15
C ASP A 142 25.72 11.45 9.05
N LYS A 143 25.62 10.72 7.93
CA LYS A 143 26.43 9.52 7.68
C LYS A 143 27.92 9.83 7.56
N SER A 144 28.27 10.96 6.94
CA SER A 144 29.67 11.38 6.79
C SER A 144 30.32 11.72 8.15
N LEU A 145 29.53 12.21 9.11
CA LEU A 145 29.99 12.59 10.45
C LEU A 145 29.96 11.42 11.44
N LYS A 146 28.86 10.66 11.47
CA LYS A 146 28.61 9.57 12.44
C LYS A 146 29.15 8.22 11.99
N GLY A 147 29.62 8.13 10.74
CA GLY A 147 30.09 6.90 10.11
C GLY A 147 28.96 6.11 9.45
N ILE A 148 29.30 5.45 8.34
CA ILE A 148 28.37 4.65 7.55
C ILE A 148 28.25 3.27 8.21
N THR A 149 27.12 3.01 8.86
CA THR A 149 26.90 1.76 9.62
C THR A 149 26.32 0.62 8.79
N ASP A 150 25.74 0.92 7.62
CA ASP A 150 25.22 -0.09 6.72
C ASP A 150 26.37 -0.74 5.95
N ARG A 151 26.53 -2.06 6.08
CA ARG A 151 27.68 -2.80 5.56
C ARG A 151 27.90 -2.55 4.06
N ARG A 152 26.83 -2.68 3.26
CA ARG A 152 26.91 -2.54 1.81
C ARG A 152 27.26 -1.11 1.38
N GLN A 153 26.67 -0.11 2.04
CA GLN A 153 27.02 1.29 1.78
C GLN A 153 28.44 1.63 2.25
N ALA A 154 28.89 1.07 3.37
CA ALA A 154 30.22 1.30 3.94
C ALA A 154 31.31 0.70 3.04
N GLU A 155 31.12 -0.55 2.58
CA GLU A 155 32.02 -1.21 1.61
C GLU A 155 32.12 -0.38 0.32
N ALA A 156 30.98 -0.01 -0.29
CA ALA A 156 30.96 0.81 -1.51
C ALA A 156 31.60 2.20 -1.32
N ALA A 157 31.44 2.83 -0.16
CA ALA A 157 32.08 4.09 0.15
C ALA A 157 33.60 3.94 0.31
N SER A 158 34.06 2.85 0.93
CA SER A 158 35.50 2.58 1.12
C SER A 158 36.26 2.29 -0.17
N GLU A 159 35.58 1.82 -1.21
CA GLU A 159 36.16 1.63 -2.54
C GLU A 159 36.30 2.96 -3.30
N MET A 160 35.49 3.96 -2.98
CA MET A 160 35.40 5.22 -3.73
C MET A 160 36.06 6.41 -3.03
N PHE A 161 36.17 6.37 -1.70
CA PHE A 161 36.61 7.49 -0.88
C PHE A 161 37.64 7.06 0.16
N SER A 162 38.52 7.98 0.52
CA SER A 162 39.50 7.78 1.59
C SER A 162 38.79 7.78 2.95
N GLY A 163 39.25 6.97 3.90
CA GLY A 163 38.62 6.92 5.22
C GLY A 163 39.15 5.82 6.12
N GLU A 164 38.51 5.67 7.27
CA GLU A 164 38.89 4.73 8.32
C GLU A 164 37.72 3.87 8.77
N TRP A 165 37.99 2.60 9.08
CA TRP A 165 37.03 1.70 9.70
C TRP A 165 37.11 1.78 11.21
N LYS A 166 36.01 2.15 11.86
CA LYS A 166 35.92 2.22 13.33
C LYS A 166 34.66 1.50 13.84
N PRO A 167 34.70 0.95 15.06
CA PRO A 167 33.51 0.41 15.70
C PRO A 167 32.51 1.56 15.98
N ALA A 168 31.26 1.37 15.59
CA ALA A 168 30.17 2.28 15.86
C ALA A 168 28.88 1.51 16.21
N LYS A 169 27.94 2.17 16.87
CA LYS A 169 26.62 1.58 17.14
C LYS A 169 25.65 1.93 16.01
N ASN A 170 24.97 0.92 15.48
CA ASN A 170 23.91 1.14 14.51
C ASN A 170 22.63 1.68 15.18
N LYS A 171 21.61 1.96 14.38
CA LYS A 171 20.28 2.42 14.86
C LYS A 171 19.57 1.48 15.85
N TYR A 172 20.03 0.23 15.97
CA TYR A 172 19.50 -0.77 16.90
C TYR A 172 20.41 -1.00 18.11
N GLY A 173 21.44 -0.16 18.30
CA GLY A 173 22.39 -0.26 19.40
C GLY A 173 23.43 -1.38 19.27
N LYS A 174 23.46 -2.11 18.14
CA LYS A 174 24.44 -3.16 17.88
C LYS A 174 25.75 -2.56 17.40
N GLU A 175 26.86 -3.08 17.90
CA GLU A 175 28.19 -2.71 17.42
C GLU A 175 28.42 -3.27 16.01
N VAL A 176 28.82 -2.38 15.11
CA VAL A 176 29.12 -2.68 13.72
C VAL A 176 30.39 -1.95 13.31
N LYS A 177 31.12 -2.50 12.33
CA LYS A 177 32.23 -1.79 11.69
C LYS A 177 31.65 -0.74 10.75
N ALA A 178 31.81 0.53 11.10
CA ALA A 178 31.38 1.64 10.28
C ALA A 178 32.57 2.26 9.54
N PHE A 179 32.31 2.75 8.32
CA PHE A 179 33.30 3.48 7.54
C PHE A 179 33.14 4.99 7.73
N PHE A 180 34.21 5.66 8.13
CA PHE A 180 34.26 7.10 8.32
C PHE A 180 35.01 7.74 7.16
N VAL A 181 34.28 8.50 6.34
CA VAL A 181 34.85 9.22 5.20
C VAL A 181 35.79 10.32 5.71
N ALA A 182 36.99 10.38 5.14
CA ALA A 182 37.99 11.40 5.44
C ALA A 182 37.43 12.80 5.12
N GLU A 183 37.82 13.81 5.91
CA GLU A 183 37.27 15.16 5.82
C GLU A 183 37.33 15.75 4.42
N GLN A 184 38.44 15.52 3.70
CA GLN A 184 38.68 15.94 2.32
C GLN A 184 37.67 15.36 1.31
N ASP A 185 37.11 14.18 1.56
CA ASP A 185 36.23 13.46 0.64
C ASP A 185 34.74 13.55 1.04
N ARG A 186 34.42 14.17 2.20
CA ARG A 186 33.05 14.22 2.73
C ARG A 186 32.09 14.94 1.79
N GLU A 187 32.50 16.07 1.23
CA GLU A 187 31.65 16.84 0.32
C GLU A 187 31.33 16.02 -0.94
N GLN A 188 32.33 15.35 -1.53
CA GLN A 188 32.12 14.49 -2.69
C GLN A 188 31.21 13.29 -2.38
N TYR A 189 31.33 12.71 -1.18
CA TYR A 189 30.44 11.65 -0.71
C TYR A 189 28.99 12.13 -0.62
N ILE A 190 28.76 13.32 -0.04
CA ILE A 190 27.43 13.93 0.10
C ILE A 190 26.84 14.22 -1.27
N GLU A 191 27.56 14.96 -2.12
CA GLU A 191 27.08 15.36 -3.44
C GLU A 191 26.77 14.16 -4.34
N ARG A 192 27.63 13.13 -4.34
CA ARG A 192 27.37 11.88 -5.07
C ARG A 192 26.13 11.16 -4.55
N GLY A 193 25.99 11.06 -3.22
CA GLY A 193 24.86 10.42 -2.57
C GLY A 193 23.54 11.10 -2.92
N VAL A 194 23.50 12.43 -2.82
CA VAL A 194 22.34 13.25 -3.21
C VAL A 194 22.05 13.08 -4.69
N MET A 195 23.05 13.23 -5.57
CA MET A 195 22.88 13.13 -7.02
C MET A 195 22.28 11.80 -7.47
N VAL A 196 22.75 10.67 -6.93
CA VAL A 196 22.24 9.34 -7.29
C VAL A 196 20.77 9.18 -6.87
N ASN A 197 20.44 9.53 -5.63
CA ASN A 197 19.08 9.40 -5.11
C ASN A 197 18.10 10.36 -5.80
N MET A 198 18.54 11.60 -6.04
CA MET A 198 17.75 12.59 -6.76
C MET A 198 17.53 12.21 -8.22
N THR A 199 18.52 11.64 -8.90
CA THR A 199 18.36 11.15 -10.28
C THR A 199 17.27 10.08 -10.37
N LEU A 200 17.31 9.10 -9.45
CA LEU A 200 16.29 8.05 -9.40
C LEU A 200 14.90 8.60 -9.08
N LEU A 201 14.82 9.53 -8.12
CA LEU A 201 13.55 10.12 -7.73
C LEU A 201 12.97 11.01 -8.84
N ARG A 202 13.78 11.87 -9.47
CA ARG A 202 13.40 12.68 -10.64
C ARG A 202 12.83 11.81 -11.76
N LYS A 203 13.45 10.65 -12.04
CA LYS A 203 12.96 9.70 -13.05
C LYS A 203 11.60 9.09 -12.71
N THR A 204 11.29 8.89 -11.43
CA THR A 204 10.16 8.05 -10.98
C THR A 204 9.09 8.80 -10.18
N MET A 205 9.27 10.11 -9.93
CA MET A 205 8.38 10.89 -9.07
C MET A 205 6.92 10.85 -9.54
N CYS A 206 6.66 10.98 -10.85
CA CYS A 206 5.31 10.99 -11.39
C CYS A 206 4.60 9.66 -11.10
N GLU A 207 5.28 8.55 -11.38
CA GLU A 207 4.74 7.21 -11.12
C GLU A 207 4.54 6.95 -9.61
N LYS A 208 5.50 7.36 -8.77
CA LYS A 208 5.45 7.19 -7.31
C LYS A 208 4.34 8.02 -6.66
N ALA A 209 4.05 9.20 -7.19
CA ALA A 209 2.96 10.06 -6.75
C ALA A 209 1.62 9.45 -7.14
N LEU A 210 1.41 9.13 -8.43
CA LEU A 210 0.17 8.55 -8.91
C LEU A 210 -0.12 7.18 -8.27
N THR A 211 0.87 6.28 -8.24
CA THR A 211 0.73 4.99 -7.57
C THR A 211 0.37 5.19 -6.11
N GLY A 212 1.01 6.15 -5.42
CA GLY A 212 0.68 6.42 -4.02
C GLY A 212 -0.77 6.87 -3.81
N ALA A 213 -1.27 7.77 -4.64
CA ALA A 213 -2.66 8.23 -4.60
C ALA A 213 -3.66 7.08 -4.86
N ILE A 214 -3.40 6.26 -5.87
CA ILE A 214 -4.21 5.06 -6.18
C ILE A 214 -4.24 4.12 -4.97
N LEU A 215 -3.07 3.78 -4.42
CA LEU A 215 -2.98 2.84 -3.30
C LEU A 215 -3.60 3.38 -1.99
N ARG A 216 -3.62 4.70 -1.78
CA ARG A 216 -4.36 5.31 -0.66
C ARG A 216 -5.87 5.19 -0.88
N THR A 217 -6.34 5.49 -2.09
CA THR A 217 -7.74 5.36 -2.48
C THR A 217 -8.26 3.94 -2.30
N VAL A 218 -7.50 2.92 -2.75
CA VAL A 218 -7.85 1.51 -2.54
C VAL A 218 -8.02 1.19 -1.05
N ARG A 219 -7.10 1.63 -0.19
CA ARG A 219 -7.18 1.37 1.26
C ARG A 219 -8.41 2.03 1.88
N ALA A 220 -8.71 3.28 1.53
CA ALA A 220 -9.86 4.00 2.06
C ALA A 220 -11.20 3.40 1.62
N LEU A 221 -11.29 2.97 0.36
CA LEU A 221 -12.47 2.30 -0.16
C LEU A 221 -12.70 0.97 0.56
N THR A 222 -11.68 0.11 0.61
CA THR A 222 -11.78 -1.26 1.15
C THR A 222 -11.78 -1.35 2.68
N GLY A 223 -11.29 -0.31 3.37
CA GLY A 223 -11.15 -0.31 4.84
C GLY A 223 -9.98 -1.16 5.34
N LEU A 224 -8.95 -1.39 4.50
CA LEU A 224 -7.76 -2.16 4.88
C LEU A 224 -7.02 -1.52 6.06
N LYS A 225 -6.69 -2.33 7.07
CA LYS A 225 -5.75 -1.97 8.14
C LYS A 225 -4.39 -1.63 7.54
N GLY A 226 -3.66 -0.70 8.18
CA GLY A 226 -2.33 -0.28 7.73
C GLY A 226 -1.25 -1.35 7.95
N THR A 227 -1.38 -2.18 8.98
CA THR A 227 -0.36 -3.15 9.39
C THR A 227 -0.98 -4.48 9.83
N TYR A 228 -0.33 -5.58 9.50
CA TYR A 228 -0.77 -6.93 9.81
C TYR A 228 0.39 -7.76 10.35
N THR A 229 0.09 -8.71 11.22
CA THR A 229 1.00 -9.81 11.57
C THR A 229 1.03 -10.85 10.45
N LYS A 230 2.04 -11.73 10.46
CA LYS A 230 2.11 -12.84 9.49
C LYS A 230 0.93 -13.80 9.62
N GLU A 231 0.42 -14.01 10.83
CA GLU A 231 -0.76 -14.83 11.08
C GLU A 231 -2.04 -14.19 10.54
N GLU A 232 -2.22 -12.87 10.71
CA GLU A 232 -3.35 -12.17 10.09
C GLU A 232 -3.29 -12.28 8.55
N LEU A 233 -2.11 -12.14 7.94
CA LEU A 233 -1.96 -12.22 6.48
C LEU A 233 -2.10 -13.62 5.89
N SER A 234 -1.94 -14.68 6.69
CA SER A 234 -2.17 -16.05 6.22
C SER A 234 -3.65 -16.32 5.96
N LYS A 235 -4.53 -15.51 6.57
CA LYS A 235 -5.98 -15.53 6.36
C LYS A 235 -6.33 -14.79 5.05
N PRO A 236 -7.23 -15.33 4.22
CA PRO A 236 -7.65 -14.65 3.00
C PRO A 236 -8.39 -13.35 3.33
N PHE A 237 -8.33 -12.39 2.40
CA PHE A 237 -9.16 -11.20 2.40
C PHE A 237 -10.50 -11.54 1.74
N ALA A 238 -11.60 -11.41 2.48
CA ALA A 238 -12.95 -11.67 1.97
C ALA A 238 -13.60 -10.35 1.56
N ILE A 239 -14.05 -10.28 0.32
CA ILE A 239 -14.59 -9.06 -0.31
C ILE A 239 -16.02 -9.36 -0.79
N PRO A 240 -17.06 -8.91 -0.06
CA PRO A 240 -18.43 -9.07 -0.49
C PRO A 240 -18.76 -8.12 -1.66
N ARG A 241 -19.48 -8.63 -2.66
CA ARG A 241 -19.87 -7.91 -3.89
C ARG A 241 -21.31 -8.23 -4.29
N VAL A 242 -22.01 -7.22 -4.79
CA VAL A 242 -23.28 -7.41 -5.50
C VAL A 242 -23.03 -7.79 -6.95
N THR A 243 -23.51 -8.96 -7.36
CA THR A 243 -23.45 -9.43 -8.75
C THR A 243 -24.86 -9.53 -9.30
N PHE A 244 -25.06 -9.05 -10.54
CA PHE A 244 -26.30 -9.32 -11.27
C PHE A 244 -26.35 -10.81 -11.60
N SER A 245 -27.34 -11.49 -11.03
CA SER A 245 -27.53 -12.93 -11.13
C SER A 245 -29.03 -13.20 -10.99
N PRO A 246 -29.84 -12.83 -12.00
CA PRO A 246 -31.27 -13.06 -11.97
C PRO A 246 -31.57 -14.54 -11.83
N ASP A 247 -32.55 -14.86 -10.99
CA ASP A 247 -33.06 -16.21 -10.87
C ASP A 247 -33.96 -16.51 -12.08
N TYR A 248 -33.39 -17.20 -13.08
CA TYR A 248 -34.09 -17.55 -14.31
C TYR A 248 -35.17 -18.63 -14.10
N ASP A 249 -35.20 -19.28 -12.93
CA ASP A 249 -36.26 -20.22 -12.55
C ASP A 249 -37.51 -19.49 -12.06
N ASP A 250 -37.42 -18.20 -11.70
CA ASP A 250 -38.58 -17.37 -11.36
C ASP A 250 -39.28 -16.86 -12.65
N PRO A 251 -40.55 -17.25 -12.89
CA PRO A 251 -41.30 -16.82 -14.06
C PRO A 251 -41.45 -15.30 -14.19
N GLN A 252 -41.48 -14.56 -13.08
CA GLN A 252 -41.61 -13.09 -13.08
C GLN A 252 -40.31 -12.41 -13.53
N ILE A 253 -39.16 -12.91 -13.09
CA ILE A 253 -37.84 -12.42 -13.50
C ILE A 253 -37.60 -12.73 -14.98
N ARG A 254 -37.98 -13.93 -15.41
CA ARG A 254 -37.90 -14.35 -16.82
C ARG A 254 -38.77 -13.46 -17.73
N ALA A 255 -40.00 -13.15 -17.32
CA ALA A 255 -40.87 -12.25 -18.06
C ALA A 255 -40.33 -10.80 -18.10
N ALA A 256 -39.71 -10.34 -17.01
CA ALA A 256 -39.14 -8.98 -16.94
C ALA A 256 -37.87 -8.79 -17.79
N LEU A 257 -37.11 -9.85 -18.10
CA LEU A 257 -35.88 -9.79 -18.91
C LEU A 257 -36.09 -10.09 -20.40
N LEU A 258 -37.19 -10.74 -20.76
CA LEU A 258 -37.51 -11.16 -22.13
C LEU A 258 -38.48 -10.23 -22.88
N ASN A 259 -38.84 -9.09 -22.27
CA ASN A 259 -39.63 -8.03 -22.90
C ASN A 259 -38.75 -7.02 -23.63
#